data_AF-A0A2P8K6W4-F1
#
_entry.id   AF-A0A2P8K6W4-F1
#
_cell.length_a   1.000
_cell.length_b   1.000
_cell.length_c   1.000
_cell.angle_alpha   90.00
_cell.angle_beta   90.00
_cell.angle_gamma   90.00
#
_symmetry.space_group_name_H-M   'P 1'
#
loop_
_entity.id
_entity.type
_entity.pdbx_description
1 polymer ?
#
loop_
_entity_poly.entity_id
_entity_poly.type
_entity_poly.pdbx_seq_one_letter_code
_entity_poly.pdbx_strand_id
1 'polypeptide(L)'
;KLKLLGVDVASFGDAQGRTPGCQSYQWTDGPQQIYKKIVVSQDGKALLGGVLVGDASDYATLLQMMLNGMALPPRPESLILPALEGAAPKALGVAALPDSAPICSCHNVSKGDICQAVNNGAGDMSAIKSCTRAATGCGGC
;
A
#
# COMPACT_ATOMS: atom_id res chain seq x y z
N LYS A 1 -0.40 -10.05 0.60
CA LYS A 1 -1.78 -10.10 1.12
C LYS A 1 -2.13 -11.56 1.37
N LEU A 2 -2.38 -11.96 2.61
CA LEU A 2 -2.86 -13.32 2.92
C LEU A 2 -4.37 -13.27 3.16
N LYS A 3 -5.11 -14.21 2.57
CA LYS A 3 -6.51 -14.47 2.93
C LYS A 3 -6.53 -15.67 3.85
N LEU A 4 -6.66 -15.43 5.15
CA LEU A 4 -6.82 -16.49 6.14
C LEU A 4 -8.26 -16.39 6.67
N LEU A 5 -9.05 -17.46 6.52
CA LEU A 5 -10.42 -17.56 7.08
C LEU A 5 -11.36 -16.40 6.70
N GLY A 6 -11.37 -15.98 5.43
CA GLY A 6 -12.26 -14.93 4.94
C GLY A 6 -11.92 -13.50 5.40
N VAL A 7 -10.83 -13.33 6.16
CA VAL A 7 -10.34 -12.03 6.63
C VAL A 7 -9.12 -11.63 5.79
N ASP A 8 -9.16 -10.41 5.24
CA ASP A 8 -8.03 -9.83 4.53
C ASP A 8 -6.98 -9.38 5.56
N VAL A 9 -5.76 -9.92 5.43
CA VAL A 9 -4.63 -9.55 6.28
C VAL A 9 -3.44 -9.10 5.44
N ALA A 10 -2.85 -7.98 5.82
CA ALA A 10 -1.63 -7.48 5.21
C ALA A 10 -0.69 -6.88 6.27
N SER A 11 0.60 -7.12 6.10
CA SER A 11 1.65 -6.51 6.91
C SER A 11 2.83 -6.17 6.01
N PHE A 12 3.53 -5.09 6.33
CA PHE A 12 4.68 -4.59 5.57
C PHE A 12 5.65 -3.82 6.47
N GLY A 13 6.92 -3.79 6.07
CA GLY A 13 7.97 -3.01 6.72
C GLY A 13 8.14 -3.34 8.21
N ASP A 14 8.52 -2.33 8.99
CA ASP A 14 8.61 -2.38 10.45
C ASP A 14 7.23 -2.24 11.11
N ALA A 15 6.36 -3.21 10.83
CA ALA A 15 5.00 -3.28 11.35
C ALA A 15 4.92 -3.28 12.90
N GLN A 16 6.00 -3.73 13.56
CA GLN A 16 6.07 -3.85 15.01
C GLN A 16 6.62 -2.60 15.69
N GLY A 17 7.19 -1.64 14.94
CA GLY A 17 7.76 -0.43 15.53
C GLY A 17 9.04 -0.71 16.31
N ARG A 18 9.93 -1.52 15.74
CA ARG A 18 11.25 -1.82 16.31
C ARG A 18 12.24 -0.68 16.13
N THR A 19 11.99 0.20 15.16
CA THR A 19 12.82 1.38 14.89
C THR A 19 12.77 2.33 16.10
N PRO A 20 13.93 2.66 16.71
CA PRO A 20 13.97 3.55 17.87
C PRO A 20 13.30 4.90 17.60
N GLY A 21 12.49 5.36 18.55
CA GLY A 21 11.80 6.66 18.46
C GLY A 21 10.65 6.71 17.44
N CYS A 22 10.30 5.59 16.79
CA CYS A 22 9.16 5.56 15.87
C CYS A 22 7.84 5.88 16.58
N GLN A 23 6.89 6.37 15.79
CA GLN A 23 5.54 6.68 16.24
C GLN A 23 4.57 5.66 15.65
N SER A 24 3.51 5.30 16.38
CA SER A 24 2.49 4.34 15.92
C SER A 24 1.10 4.97 15.97
N TYR A 25 0.35 4.81 14.89
CA TYR A 25 -1.05 5.20 14.81
C TYR A 25 -1.90 3.95 14.63
N GLN A 26 -3.03 3.89 15.32
CA GLN A 26 -3.89 2.71 15.38
C GLN A 26 -5.36 3.12 15.23
N TRP A 27 -6.11 2.36 14.46
CA TRP A 27 -7.55 2.49 14.32
C TRP A 27 -8.21 1.12 14.36
N THR A 28 -9.32 1.02 15.08
CA THR A 28 -10.04 -0.23 15.30
C THR A 28 -11.55 0.02 15.16
N ASP A 29 -12.21 -0.85 14.40
CA ASP A 29 -13.67 -0.98 14.36
C ASP A 29 -14.03 -2.39 14.86
N GLY A 30 -14.53 -2.47 16.08
CA GLY A 30 -14.88 -3.74 16.72
C GLY A 30 -16.01 -4.48 15.99
N PRO A 31 -17.17 -3.87 15.75
CA PRO A 31 -18.26 -4.49 15.00
C PRO A 31 -17.86 -5.01 13.61
N GLN A 32 -17.04 -4.26 12.86
CA GLN A 32 -16.56 -4.69 11.53
C GLN A 32 -15.34 -5.61 11.58
N GLN A 33 -14.79 -5.89 12.77
CA GLN A 33 -13.57 -6.67 12.97
C GLN A 33 -12.37 -6.10 12.19
N ILE A 34 -12.25 -4.78 12.11
CA ILE A 34 -11.16 -4.09 11.41
C ILE A 34 -10.13 -3.60 12.42
N TYR A 35 -8.86 -3.86 12.13
CA TYR A 35 -7.72 -3.29 12.83
C TYR A 35 -6.70 -2.78 11.81
N LYS A 36 -6.30 -1.51 11.96
CA LYS A 36 -5.28 -0.89 11.13
C LYS A 36 -4.24 -0.21 12.00
N LYS A 37 -2.97 -0.45 11.71
CA LYS A 37 -1.81 0.18 12.34
C LYS A 37 -0.81 0.61 11.29
N ILE A 38 -0.28 1.82 11.44
CA ILE A 38 0.91 2.27 10.72
C ILE A 38 2.00 2.70 11.70
N VAL A 39 3.24 2.57 11.27
CA VAL A 39 4.44 2.98 11.98
C VAL A 39 5.16 4.04 11.16
N VAL A 40 5.49 5.15 11.80
CA VAL A 40 6.07 6.34 11.19
C VAL A 40 7.41 6.67 11.84
N SER A 41 8.33 7.26 11.08
CA SER A 41 9.62 7.74 11.59
C SER A 41 9.46 8.74 12.73
N GLN A 42 10.51 8.88 13.55
CA GLN A 42 10.50 9.78 14.71
C GLN A 42 10.16 11.23 14.34
N ASP A 43 10.57 11.68 13.15
CA ASP A 43 10.32 13.03 12.62
C ASP A 43 8.98 13.19 11.88
N GLY A 44 8.16 12.12 11.80
CA GLY A 44 6.84 12.16 11.18
C GLY A 44 6.85 12.16 9.65
N LYS A 45 8.00 11.96 8.99
CA LYS A 45 8.13 12.17 7.53
C LYS A 45 8.01 10.92 6.68
N ALA A 46 8.33 9.75 7.22
CA ALA A 46 8.42 8.50 6.46
C ALA A 46 7.56 7.39 7.08
N LEU A 47 6.86 6.65 6.23
CA LEU A 47 6.17 5.43 6.61
C LEU A 47 7.19 4.28 6.74
N LEU A 48 7.27 3.65 7.90
CA LEU A 48 8.20 2.54 8.17
C LEU A 48 7.57 1.17 8.01
N GLY A 49 6.26 1.05 8.23
CA GLY A 49 5.54 -0.21 8.15
C GLY A 49 4.10 -0.12 8.62
N GLY A 50 3.42 -1.27 8.65
CA GLY A 50 2.04 -1.33 9.11
C GLY A 50 1.44 -2.74 9.09
N VAL A 51 0.24 -2.83 9.68
CA VAL A 51 -0.61 -4.02 9.73
C VAL A 51 -2.04 -3.59 9.44
N LEU A 52 -2.71 -4.31 8.54
CA LEU A 52 -4.12 -4.15 8.22
C LEU A 52 -4.81 -5.52 8.34
N VAL A 53 -5.91 -5.57 9.08
CA VAL A 53 -6.73 -6.76 9.34
C VAL A 53 -8.19 -6.41 9.12
N GLY A 54 -8.95 -7.30 8.49
CA GLY A 54 -10.36 -7.08 8.17
C GLY A 54 -10.53 -6.32 6.87
N ASP A 55 -9.98 -5.11 6.80
CA ASP A 55 -9.90 -4.28 5.60
C ASP A 55 -8.46 -3.93 5.26
N ALA A 56 -7.96 -4.50 4.16
CA ALA A 56 -6.62 -4.25 3.63
C ALA A 56 -6.63 -3.46 2.30
N SER A 57 -7.70 -2.71 2.01
CA SER A 57 -7.82 -1.91 0.78
C SER A 57 -6.69 -0.87 0.62
N ASP A 58 -6.27 -0.25 1.74
CA ASP A 58 -5.19 0.75 1.74
C ASP A 58 -3.77 0.14 1.58
N TYR A 59 -3.64 -1.20 1.60
CA TYR A 59 -2.34 -1.89 1.61
C TYR A 59 -1.42 -1.48 0.46
N ALA A 60 -1.93 -1.48 -0.78
CA ALA A 60 -1.11 -1.21 -1.96
C ALA A 60 -0.54 0.22 -1.91
N THR A 61 -1.36 1.19 -1.53
CA THR A 61 -0.94 2.60 -1.39
C THR A 61 0.11 2.74 -0.29
N LEU A 62 -0.14 2.18 0.90
CA LEU A 62 0.80 2.26 2.03
C LEU A 62 2.12 1.57 1.72
N LEU A 63 2.08 0.39 1.09
CA LEU A 63 3.28 -0.31 0.64
C LEU A 63 4.11 0.57 -0.30
N GLN A 64 3.47 1.19 -1.29
CA GLN A 64 4.16 2.06 -2.24
C GLN A 64 4.70 3.33 -1.58
N MET A 65 3.97 3.93 -0.63
CA MET A 65 4.46 5.08 0.14
C MET A 65 5.74 4.74 0.90
N MET A 66 5.80 3.58 1.55
CA MET A 66 7.00 3.10 2.24
C MET A 66 8.13 2.79 1.26
N LEU A 67 7.88 1.99 0.22
CA LEU A 67 8.92 1.55 -0.72
C LEU A 67 9.58 2.70 -1.47
N ASN A 68 8.83 3.76 -1.77
CA ASN A 68 9.32 4.92 -2.52
C ASN A 68 9.66 6.11 -1.62
N GLY A 69 9.61 5.97 -0.29
CA GLY A 69 9.91 7.07 0.65
C GLY A 69 9.03 8.31 0.42
N MET A 70 7.76 8.10 0.09
CA MET A 70 6.84 9.21 -0.18
C MET A 70 6.60 10.03 1.09
N ALA A 71 6.53 11.35 0.93
CA ALA A 71 6.21 12.25 2.03
C ALA A 71 4.84 11.93 2.63
N LEU A 72 4.76 11.91 3.96
CA LEU A 72 3.51 11.72 4.67
C LEU A 72 2.65 12.99 4.69
N PRO A 73 1.31 12.85 4.76
CA PRO A 73 0.44 14.00 5.02
C PRO A 73 0.71 14.56 6.43
N PRO A 74 0.33 15.82 6.70
CA PRO A 74 0.49 16.42 8.03
C PRO A 74 -0.18 15.65 9.18
N ARG A 75 -1.18 14.82 8.84
CA ARG A 75 -1.88 13.91 9.76
C ARG A 75 -1.73 12.46 9.29
N PRO A 76 -0.65 11.74 9.66
CA PRO A 76 -0.39 10.38 9.17
C PRO A 76 -1.53 9.39 9.46
N GLU A 77 -2.25 9.56 10.58
CA GLU A 77 -3.39 8.74 10.97
C GLU A 77 -4.51 8.72 9.92
N SER A 78 -4.65 9.80 9.15
CA SER A 78 -5.66 9.92 8.09
C SER A 78 -5.52 8.83 7.00
N LEU A 79 -4.33 8.24 6.86
CA LEU A 79 -4.06 7.17 5.92
C LEU A 79 -4.78 5.86 6.28
N ILE A 80 -5.11 5.65 7.56
CA ILE A 80 -5.75 4.43 8.05
C ILE A 80 -7.18 4.64 8.55
N LEU A 81 -7.64 5.89 8.63
CA LEU A 81 -9.03 6.20 8.98
C LEU A 81 -9.99 5.80 7.84
N PRO A 82 -11.25 5.46 8.14
CA PRO A 82 -12.26 5.24 7.13
C PRO A 82 -12.44 6.50 6.26
N ALA A 83 -12.71 6.31 4.96
CA ALA A 83 -13.04 7.43 4.09
C ALA A 83 -14.42 7.97 4.49
N LEU A 84 -14.47 9.25 4.83
CA LEU A 84 -15.74 9.96 4.94
C LEU A 84 -16.24 10.26 3.53
N GLU A 85 -17.55 10.12 3.30
CA GLU A 85 -18.15 10.48 2.02
C GLU A 85 -17.79 11.92 1.62
N GLY A 86 -17.28 12.10 0.40
CA GLY A 86 -16.82 13.40 -0.11
C GLY A 86 -15.41 13.82 0.32
N ALA A 87 -14.67 13.00 1.08
CA ALA A 87 -13.28 13.29 1.41
C ALA A 87 -12.37 13.16 0.18
N ALA A 88 -11.35 14.03 0.11
CA ALA A 88 -10.29 13.94 -0.89
C ALA A 88 -9.54 12.59 -0.76
N PRO A 89 -8.96 12.07 -1.86
CA PRO A 89 -8.16 10.85 -1.82
C PRO A 89 -7.07 10.93 -0.74
N LYS A 90 -6.95 9.89 0.09
CA LYS A 90 -6.04 9.86 1.27
C LYS A 90 -4.56 10.05 0.91
N ALA A 91 -4.18 9.79 -0.34
CA ALA A 91 -2.84 10.03 -0.87
C ALA A 91 -2.93 10.39 -2.37
N LEU A 92 -1.89 11.05 -2.89
CA LEU A 92 -1.69 11.32 -4.33
C LEU A 92 -1.63 10.05 -5.20
N GLY A 93 -1.65 8.86 -4.58
CA GLY A 93 -1.82 7.57 -5.22
C GLY A 93 -0.64 7.15 -6.11
N VAL A 94 -0.81 6.01 -6.78
CA VAL A 94 0.15 5.44 -7.76
C VAL A 94 0.46 6.42 -8.90
N ALA A 95 -0.45 7.38 -9.16
CA ALA A 95 -0.28 8.40 -10.17
C ALA A 95 0.97 9.27 -9.94
N ALA A 96 1.32 9.57 -8.69
CA ALA A 96 2.47 10.41 -8.35
C ALA A 96 3.82 9.67 -8.31
N LEU A 97 3.83 8.34 -8.51
CA LEU A 97 5.07 7.57 -8.51
C LEU A 97 5.91 7.86 -9.78
N PRO A 98 7.25 7.87 -9.69
CA PRO A 98 8.10 7.88 -10.87
C PRO A 98 7.94 6.58 -11.67
N ASP A 99 8.26 6.59 -12.97
CA ASP A 99 8.15 5.39 -13.81
C ASP A 99 9.06 4.25 -13.33
N SER A 100 10.19 4.58 -12.71
CA SER A 100 11.10 3.59 -12.11
C SER A 100 10.58 2.97 -10.81
N ALA A 101 9.45 3.42 -10.27
CA ALA A 101 8.93 2.93 -8.99
C ALA A 101 8.58 1.44 -9.09
N PRO A 102 9.12 0.58 -8.20
CA PRO A 102 8.82 -0.85 -8.22
C PRO A 102 7.38 -1.12 -7.75
N ILE A 103 6.57 -1.69 -8.64
CA ILE A 103 5.18 -2.09 -8.36
C ILE A 103 5.11 -3.57 -7.97
N CYS A 104 5.78 -4.46 -8.71
CA CYS A 104 5.84 -5.89 -8.41
C CYS A 104 7.24 -6.32 -8.01
N SER A 105 7.47 -6.66 -6.74
CA SER A 105 8.77 -7.17 -6.30
C SER A 105 9.07 -8.59 -6.79
N CYS A 106 8.06 -9.44 -6.99
CA CYS A 106 8.27 -10.83 -7.42
C CYS A 106 8.82 -10.94 -8.85
N HIS A 107 8.43 -10.02 -9.72
CA HIS A 107 8.81 -10.01 -11.13
C HIS A 107 9.61 -8.77 -11.53
N ASN A 108 9.99 -7.95 -10.54
CA ASN A 108 10.73 -6.71 -10.71
C ASN A 108 10.09 -5.76 -11.76
N VAL A 109 8.76 -5.60 -11.67
CA VAL A 109 7.97 -4.76 -12.59
C VAL A 109 7.80 -3.38 -12.00
N SER A 110 8.15 -2.37 -12.78
CA SER A 110 8.01 -0.94 -12.44
C SER A 110 6.68 -0.35 -12.92
N LYS A 111 6.36 0.86 -12.47
CA LYS A 111 5.22 1.63 -13.01
C LYS A 111 5.37 1.83 -14.52
N GLY A 112 6.57 2.15 -14.99
CA GLY A 112 6.89 2.36 -16.40
C GLY A 112 6.59 1.13 -17.25
N ASP A 113 6.91 -0.06 -16.76
CA ASP A 113 6.62 -1.33 -17.46
C ASP A 113 5.11 -1.54 -17.63
N ILE A 114 4.32 -1.23 -16.60
CA ILE A 114 2.85 -1.30 -16.66
C ILE A 114 2.30 -0.26 -17.63
N CYS A 115 2.76 1.00 -17.54
CA CYS A 115 2.34 2.06 -18.46
C CYS A 115 2.69 1.73 -19.92
N GLN A 116 3.87 1.16 -20.17
CA GLN A 116 4.28 0.72 -21.50
C GLN A 116 3.39 -0.43 -22.01
N ALA A 117 3.07 -1.40 -21.16
CA ALA A 117 2.16 -2.49 -21.54
C ALA A 117 0.76 -1.96 -21.92
N VAL A 118 0.22 -1.00 -21.16
CA VAL A 118 -1.06 -0.34 -21.48
C VAL A 118 -0.97 0.40 -22.81
N ASN A 119 0.10 1.18 -23.03
CA ASN A 119 0.32 1.90 -24.29
C ASN A 119 0.46 0.96 -25.49
N ASN A 120 0.96 -0.26 -25.26
CA ASN A 120 1.07 -1.32 -26.26
C ASN A 120 -0.24 -2.12 -26.46
N GLY A 121 -1.34 -1.73 -25.81
CA GLY A 121 -2.67 -2.30 -26.03
C GLY A 121 -3.15 -3.28 -24.96
N ALA A 122 -2.47 -3.40 -23.81
CA ALA A 122 -2.96 -4.20 -22.69
C ALA A 122 -4.14 -3.47 -21.99
N GLY A 123 -5.36 -3.74 -22.46
CA GLY A 123 -6.59 -3.11 -21.95
C GLY A 123 -7.24 -3.80 -20.75
N ASP A 124 -6.73 -4.96 -20.33
CA ASP A 124 -7.28 -5.72 -19.22
C ASP A 124 -6.19 -6.37 -18.33
N MET A 125 -6.60 -6.85 -17.16
CA MET A 125 -5.70 -7.48 -16.19
C MET A 125 -5.06 -8.78 -16.70
N SER A 126 -5.71 -9.52 -17.60
CA SER A 126 -5.17 -10.74 -18.19
C SER A 126 -3.98 -10.40 -19.10
N ALA A 127 -4.15 -9.39 -19.94
CA ALA A 127 -3.11 -8.86 -20.82
C ALA A 127 -1.93 -8.30 -20.00
N ILE A 128 -2.19 -7.49 -18.96
CA ILE A 128 -1.14 -6.96 -18.08
C ILE A 128 -0.34 -8.10 -17.43
N LYS A 129 -1.01 -9.12 -16.90
CA LYS A 129 -0.35 -10.30 -16.31
C LYS A 129 0.47 -11.06 -17.33
N SER A 130 -0.04 -11.23 -18.55
CA SER A 130 0.68 -11.93 -19.62
C SER A 130 1.96 -11.18 -20.03
N CYS A 131 1.86 -9.86 -20.23
CA CYS A 131 2.97 -9.05 -20.73
C CYS A 131 4.02 -8.75 -19.66
N THR A 132 3.60 -8.44 -18.43
CA THR A 132 4.52 -7.96 -17.37
C THR A 132 4.81 -9.01 -16.30
N ARG A 133 3.98 -10.05 -16.19
CA ARG A 133 3.95 -11.01 -15.08
C ARG A 133 3.59 -10.41 -13.72
N ALA A 134 3.32 -9.10 -13.64
CA ALA A 134 2.82 -8.48 -12.41
C ALA A 134 1.58 -9.21 -11.89
N ALA A 135 1.42 -9.27 -10.56
CA ALA A 135 0.32 -9.97 -9.87
C ALA A 135 0.25 -11.51 -10.07
N THR A 136 1.25 -12.16 -10.69
CA THR A 136 1.26 -13.62 -10.87
C THR A 136 2.07 -14.41 -9.83
N GLY A 137 2.98 -13.75 -9.10
CA GLY A 137 3.78 -14.35 -8.02
C GLY A 137 3.08 -14.39 -6.67
N CYS A 138 3.26 -13.35 -5.84
CA CYS A 138 2.66 -13.26 -4.51
C CYS A 138 1.26 -12.63 -4.46
N GLY A 139 0.76 -12.11 -5.60
CA GLY A 139 -0.53 -11.40 -5.69
C GLY A 139 -0.63 -10.13 -4.84
N GLY A 140 0.50 -9.55 -4.43
CA GLY A 140 0.55 -8.38 -3.55
C GLY A 140 0.50 -7.02 -4.26
N CYS A 141 0.66 -6.99 -5.57
CA CYS A 141 0.65 -5.81 -6.42
C CYS A 141 -0.50 -5.87 -7.42
#